data_AF-A0A4V2TMY1-F1
#
_entry.id   AF-A0A4V2TMY1-F1
#
_cell.length_a   1.000
_cell.length_b   1.000
_cell.length_c   1.000
_cell.angle_alpha   90.00
_cell.angle_beta   90.00
_cell.angle_gamma   90.00
#
_symmetry.space_group_name_H-M   'P 1'
#
loop_
_entity.id
_entity.type
_entity.pdbx_description
1 polymer ?
#
loop_
_entity_poly.entity_id
_entity_poly.type
_entity_poly.pdbx_seq_one_letter_code
_entity_poly.pdbx_strand_id
1 'polypeptide(L)' 'MLHNNFFIGYIRSLLRIFSKIFTFTIHHAFEGLVGPLIVIGPLICIIIVETWLMKYFSIGVWLVLLYFLYKVTDKITGR' A
#
# COMPACT_ATOMS: atom_id res chain seq x y z
N MET A 1 -30.55 -9.67 -24.86
CA MET A 1 -29.10 -9.91 -24.73
C MET A 1 -28.21 -8.66 -24.87
N LEU A 2 -28.73 -7.50 -25.33
CA LEU A 2 -27.92 -6.26 -25.48
C LEU A 2 -27.63 -5.52 -24.16
N HIS A 3 -28.52 -5.63 -23.17
CA HIS A 3 -28.44 -4.87 -21.90
C HIS A 3 -27.27 -5.30 -21.00
N ASN A 4 -26.88 -6.58 -21.08
CA ASN A 4 -25.81 -7.14 -20.24
C ASN A 4 -24.43 -6.56 -20.58
N ASN A 5 -24.18 -6.26 -21.88
CA ASN A 5 -22.93 -5.65 -22.33
C ASN A 5 -22.79 -4.17 -21.93
N PHE A 6 -23.90 -3.44 -21.83
CA PHE A 6 -23.87 -2.03 -21.43
C PHE A 6 -23.57 -1.87 -19.93
N PHE A 7 -24.20 -2.70 -19.09
CA PHE A 7 -23.90 -2.74 -17.65
C PHE A 7 -22.47 -3.20 -17.37
N ILE A 8 -21.99 -4.25 -18.05
CA ILE A 8 -20.60 -4.71 -17.92
C ILE A 8 -19.61 -3.64 -18.41
N GLY A 9 -19.93 -2.94 -19.51
CA GLY A 9 -19.13 -1.83 -20.03
C GLY A 9 -19.08 -0.64 -19.06
N TYR A 10 -20.21 -0.30 -18.46
CA TYR A 10 -20.33 0.78 -17.48
C TYR A 10 -19.57 0.45 -16.19
N ILE A 11 -19.75 -0.76 -15.64
CA ILE A 11 -19.00 -1.23 -14.47
C ILE A 11 -17.50 -1.24 -14.77
N ARG A 12 -17.08 -1.71 -15.95
CA ARG A 12 -15.67 -1.70 -16.36
C ARG A 12 -15.10 -0.29 -16.49
N SER A 13 -15.89 0.66 -16.98
CA SER A 13 -15.52 2.08 -17.05
C SER A 13 -15.34 2.67 -15.65
N LEU A 14 -16.31 2.42 -14.75
CA LEU A 14 -16.25 2.81 -13.35
C LEU A 14 -15.02 2.21 -12.64
N LEU A 15 -14.75 0.92 -12.86
CA LEU A 15 -13.58 0.23 -12.30
C LEU A 15 -12.26 0.85 -12.78
N ARG A 16 -12.17 1.27 -14.05
CA ARG A 16 -10.97 1.98 -14.55
C ARG A 16 -10.80 3.35 -13.92
N ILE A 17 -11.87 4.12 -13.79
CA ILE A 17 -11.83 5.46 -13.16
C ILE A 17 -11.45 5.32 -11.69
N PHE A 18 -12.11 4.40 -10.98
CA PHE A 18 -11.84 4.13 -9.58
C PHE A 18 -10.41 3.62 -9.39
N SER A 19 -9.95 2.70 -10.23
CA SER A 19 -8.55 2.24 -10.22
C SER A 19 -7.60 3.41 -10.39
N LYS A 20 -7.85 4.33 -11.32
CA LYS A 20 -6.96 5.47 -11.59
C LYS A 20 -6.90 6.45 -10.41
N ILE A 21 -8.05 6.76 -9.80
CA ILE A 21 -8.14 7.61 -8.61
C ILE A 21 -7.48 6.92 -7.42
N PHE A 22 -7.75 5.63 -7.22
CA PHE A 22 -7.20 4.86 -6.11
C PHE A 22 -5.67 4.75 -6.21
N THR A 23 -5.14 4.48 -7.40
CA THR A 23 -3.69 4.47 -7.64
C THR A 23 -3.06 5.83 -7.34
N PHE A 24 -3.68 6.93 -7.80
CA PHE A 24 -3.18 8.28 -7.56
C PHE A 24 -3.18 8.63 -6.07
N THR A 25 -4.30 8.36 -5.38
CA THR A 25 -4.45 8.62 -3.94
C THR A 25 -3.47 7.77 -3.13
N ILE A 26 -3.33 6.48 -3.44
CA ILE A 26 -2.36 5.62 -2.75
C ILE A 26 -0.96 6.11 -3.00
N HIS A 27 -0.57 6.43 -4.24
CA HIS A 27 0.78 6.89 -4.52
C HIS A 27 1.11 8.15 -3.74
N HIS A 28 0.24 9.16 -3.75
CA HIS A 28 0.51 10.42 -3.07
C HIS A 28 0.46 10.29 -1.55
N ALA A 29 -0.47 9.48 -1.03
CA ALA A 29 -0.50 9.15 0.40
C ALA A 29 0.79 8.41 0.79
N PHE A 30 1.20 7.39 0.05
CA PHE A 30 2.42 6.63 0.33
C PHE A 30 3.68 7.49 0.25
N GLU A 31 3.80 8.34 -0.77
CA GLU A 31 4.97 9.19 -0.95
C GLU A 31 5.16 10.15 0.24
N GLY A 32 4.07 10.71 0.77
CA GLY A 32 4.10 11.54 1.98
C GLY A 32 4.24 10.75 3.30
N LEU A 33 3.68 9.54 3.36
CA LEU A 33 3.61 8.74 4.60
C LEU A 33 4.77 7.74 4.76
N VAL A 34 5.50 7.38 3.70
CA VAL A 34 6.60 6.40 3.75
C VAL A 34 7.70 6.83 4.71
N GLY A 35 8.14 8.09 4.64
CA GLY A 35 9.16 8.62 5.56
C GLY A 35 8.72 8.49 7.03
N PRO A 36 7.55 9.02 7.42
CA PRO A 36 6.99 8.82 8.75
C PRO A 36 6.81 7.35 9.13
N LEU A 37 6.33 6.48 8.23
CA LEU A 37 6.12 5.04 8.52
C LEU A 37 7.41 4.28 8.78
N ILE A 38 8.50 4.64 8.08
CA ILE A 38 9.83 4.07 8.31
C ILE A 38 10.33 4.41 9.72
N VAL A 39 9.95 5.56 10.27
CA VAL A 39 10.38 5.98 11.62
C VAL A 39 9.45 5.46 12.69
N ILE A 40 8.14 5.60 12.50
CA ILE A 40 7.11 5.26 13.49
C ILE A 40 7.05 3.75 13.75
N GLY A 41 7.16 2.93 12.70
CA GLY A 41 7.05 1.48 12.85
C GLY A 41 8.12 0.85 13.74
N PRO A 42 9.43 1.11 13.49
CA PRO A 42 10.50 0.66 14.39
C PRO A 42 10.33 1.18 15.81
N LEU A 43 9.87 2.44 15.98
CA LEU A 43 9.57 3.03 17.28
C LEU A 43 8.51 2.22 18.03
N ILE A 44 7.43 1.84 17.34
CA ILE A 44 6.37 0.98 17.89
C ILE A 44 6.93 -0.40 18.23
N CYS A 45 7.75 -1.01 17.37
CA CYS A 45 8.39 -2.30 17.65
C CYS A 45 9.28 -2.26 18.91
N ILE A 46 9.98 -1.15 19.15
CA ILE A 46 10.83 -0.96 20.32
C ILE A 46 10.01 -0.82 21.61
N ILE A 47 8.85 -0.16 21.53
CA ILE A 47 7.96 0.09 22.69
C ILE A 47 7.16 -1.16 23.06
N ILE A 48 6.63 -1.90 22.08
CA ILE A 48 5.68 -3.00 22.33
C ILE A 48 6.39 -4.32 22.65
N VAL A 49 7.52 -4.61 22.01
CA VAL A 49 8.14 -5.94 22.11
C VAL A 49 9.17 -5.94 23.23
N GLU A 50 8.96 -6.62 24.36
CA GLU A 50 9.92 -6.58 25.47
C GLU A 50 11.25 -7.30 25.16
N THR A 51 11.20 -8.40 24.41
CA THR A 51 12.36 -9.25 24.18
C THR A 51 13.29 -8.67 23.11
N TRP A 52 14.58 -8.49 23.44
CA TRP A 52 15.57 -7.85 22.57
C TRP A 52 15.67 -8.47 21.16
N LEU A 53 15.71 -9.81 21.05
CA LEU A 53 15.78 -10.49 19.75
C LEU A 53 14.52 -10.28 18.90
N MET A 54 13.34 -10.28 19.54
CA MET A 54 12.07 -10.07 18.87
C MET A 54 11.93 -8.63 18.36
N LYS A 55 12.52 -7.63 19.04
CA LYS A 55 12.54 -6.23 18.55
C LYS A 55 13.21 -6.14 17.18
N TYR A 56 14.40 -6.72 17.02
CA TYR A 56 15.13 -6.69 15.74
C TYR A 56 14.39 -7.45 14.64
N PHE A 57 13.79 -8.59 14.98
CA PHE A 57 13.00 -9.35 14.02
C PHE A 57 11.77 -8.56 13.56
N SER A 58 11.04 -7.91 14.47
CA SER A 58 9.89 -7.06 14.13
C SER A 58 10.28 -5.85 13.30
N ILE A 59 11.41 -5.19 13.58
CA ILE A 59 11.92 -4.08 12.75
C ILE A 59 12.25 -4.59 11.34
N GLY A 60 12.93 -5.73 11.23
CA GLY A 60 13.25 -6.35 9.96
C GLY A 60 12.01 -6.70 9.15
N VAL A 61 11.02 -7.36 9.78
CA VAL A 61 9.73 -7.69 9.17
C VAL A 61 9.00 -6.41 8.73
N TRP A 62 9.00 -5.36 9.56
CA TRP A 62 8.37 -4.08 9.24
C TRP A 62 8.98 -3.44 7.99
N LEU A 63 10.31 -3.40 7.90
CA LEU A 63 11.03 -2.87 6.75
C LEU A 63 10.75 -3.68 5.47
N VAL A 64 10.71 -5.01 5.56
CA VAL A 64 10.36 -5.88 4.43
C VAL A 64 8.93 -5.61 3.96
N LEU A 65 8.00 -5.42 4.89
CA LEU A 65 6.59 -5.15 4.59
C LEU A 65 6.43 -3.78 3.91
N LEU A 66 7.14 -2.76 4.40
CA LEU A 66 7.24 -1.45 3.77
C LEU A 66 7.81 -1.51 2.35
N TYR A 67 8.89 -2.27 2.15
CA TYR A 67 9.46 -2.46 0.83
C TYR A 67 8.48 -3.14 -0.13
N PHE A 68 7.75 -4.14 0.35
CA PHE A 68 6.75 -4.82 -0.47
C PHE A 68 5.59 -3.89 -0.84
N LEU A 69 5.11 -3.10 0.12
CA LEU A 69 4.09 -2.07 -0.11
C LEU A 69 4.57 -1.03 -1.13
N TYR A 70 5.81 -0.55 -1.01
CA TYR A 70 6.41 0.36 -1.97
C TYR A 70 6.45 -0.27 -3.38
N LYS A 71 6.92 -1.51 -3.49
CA LYS A 71 7.00 -2.23 -4.77
C LYS A 71 5.64 -2.49 -5.39
N VAL A 72 4.62 -2.78 -4.59
CA VAL A 72 3.24 -2.95 -5.05
C VAL A 72 2.68 -1.61 -5.54
N THR A 73 2.89 -0.52 -4.80
CA THR A 73 2.46 0.81 -5.21
C THR A 73 3.15 1.26 -6.51
N ASP A 74 4.46 1.01 -6.63
CA ASP A 74 5.25 1.28 -7.85
C ASP A 74 4.67 0.53 -9.07
N LYS A 75 4.46 -0.79 -8.92
CA LYS A 75 3.87 -1.64 -9.96
C LYS A 75 2.44 -1.25 -10.35
N ILE A 76 1.62 -0.82 -9.40
CA ILE A 76 0.24 -0.37 -9.66
C ILE A 76 0.24 1.02 -10.32
N THR A 77 1.21 1.86 -9.97
CA THR A 77 1.41 3.20 -10.55
C THR A 77 1.96 3.12 -11.99
N GLY A 78 2.58 1.99 -12.36
CA GLY A 78 3.04 1.75 -13.72
C GLY A 78 4.34 2.47 -14.06
N ARG A 79 5.18 2.74 -13.06
CA ARG A 79 6.61 2.95 -13.26
C ARG A 79 7.34 1.60 -13.26
#